data_AF-A0A519V4F3-F1
#
_entry.id   AF-A0A519V4F3-F1
#
_cell.length_a   1.000
_cell.length_b   1.000
_cell.length_c   1.000
_cell.angle_alpha   90.00
_cell.angle_beta   90.00
_cell.angle_gamma   90.00
#
_symmetry.space_group_name_H-M   'P 1'
#
loop_
_entity.id
_entity.type
_entity.pdbx_description
1 polymer ?
#
loop_
_entity_poly.entity_id
_entity_poly.type
_entity_poly.pdbx_seq_one_letter_code
_entity_poly.pdbx_strand_id
1 'polypeptide(L)'
;MKNFKTKSIYIACGLLTVASTISSCKKDFQDPSRASVDVALGSSQALSAVAVGIQRTYTLNRTGVVFNSIAASGFSSNELKLLNAGNIPELQLSTGGNAVDGTNTILFNMWASSYKVIDESDKVIAGAEALGDKNYAAGLIG
;
A
#
# COMPACT_ATOMS: atom_id res chain seq x y z
N MET A 1 -54.57 -5.19 28.86
CA MET A 1 -53.16 -5.31 29.31
C MET A 1 -52.26 -6.16 28.39
N LYS A 2 -52.76 -7.19 27.69
CA LYS A 2 -51.95 -8.07 26.81
C LYS A 2 -51.23 -7.32 25.66
N ASN A 3 -51.93 -6.40 24.98
CA ASN A 3 -51.38 -5.64 23.84
C ASN A 3 -50.26 -4.64 24.21
N PHE A 4 -50.21 -4.18 25.46
CA PHE A 4 -49.17 -3.25 25.91
C PHE A 4 -47.83 -3.97 26.14
N LYS A 5 -47.88 -5.20 26.68
CA LYS A 5 -46.70 -6.06 26.85
C LYS A 5 -46.12 -6.50 25.51
N THR A 6 -46.96 -6.80 24.51
CA THR A 6 -46.50 -7.19 23.17
C THR A 6 -45.80 -6.04 22.44
N LYS A 7 -46.37 -4.81 22.48
CA LYS A 7 -45.71 -3.61 21.91
C LYS A 7 -44.39 -3.27 22.61
N SER A 8 -44.33 -3.43 23.94
CA SER A 8 -43.11 -3.22 24.73
C SER A 8 -42.01 -4.22 24.37
N ILE A 9 -42.35 -5.48 24.04
CA ILE A 9 -41.39 -6.49 23.57
C ILE A 9 -40.83 -6.13 22.20
N TYR A 10 -41.67 -5.69 21.26
CA TYR A 10 -41.19 -5.29 19.94
C TYR A 10 -40.29 -4.05 19.96
N ILE A 11 -40.59 -3.08 20.84
CA ILE A 11 -39.73 -1.91 21.06
C ILE A 11 -38.39 -2.32 21.69
N ALA A 12 -38.42 -3.22 22.69
CA ALA A 12 -37.19 -3.74 23.31
C ALA A 12 -36.33 -4.54 22.33
N CYS A 13 -36.94 -5.39 21.50
CA CYS A 13 -36.23 -6.14 20.45
C CYS A 13 -35.67 -5.22 19.36
N GLY A 14 -36.39 -4.16 18.98
CA GLY A 14 -35.92 -3.15 18.02
C GLY A 14 -34.75 -2.31 18.54
N LEU A 15 -34.74 -1.97 19.83
CA LEU A 15 -33.59 -1.29 20.44
C LEU A 15 -32.36 -2.21 20.52
N LEU A 16 -32.57 -3.50 20.80
CA LEU A 16 -31.49 -4.47 20.93
C LEU A 16 -30.79 -4.73 19.57
N THR A 17 -31.54 -4.78 18.47
CA THR A 17 -30.97 -4.91 17.12
C THR A 17 -30.20 -3.67 16.69
N VAL A 18 -30.66 -2.47 17.03
CA VAL A 18 -29.92 -1.22 16.75
C VAL A 18 -28.63 -1.16 17.57
N ALA A 19 -28.68 -1.51 18.87
CA ALA A 19 -27.49 -1.55 19.72
C ALA A 19 -26.42 -2.53 19.21
N SER A 20 -26.82 -3.65 18.60
CA SER A 20 -25.87 -4.61 18.02
C SER A 20 -25.13 -4.13 16.77
N THR A 21 -25.54 -3.03 16.13
CA THR A 21 -24.84 -2.46 14.95
C THR A 21 -23.69 -1.51 15.30
N ILE A 22 -23.54 -1.13 16.57
CA ILE A 22 -22.55 -0.13 17.01
C ILE A 22 -21.24 -0.79 17.49
N SER A 23 -21.23 -2.12 17.69
CA SER A 23 -20.04 -2.87 18.07
C SER A 23 -19.21 -3.28 16.84
N SER A 24 -18.76 -2.29 16.06
CA SER A 24 -17.67 -2.50 15.11
C SER A 24 -16.35 -2.45 15.88
N CYS A 25 -15.70 -3.60 16.05
CA CYS A 25 -14.32 -3.62 16.54
C CYS A 25 -13.47 -2.82 15.56
N LYS A 26 -12.91 -1.69 16.00
CA LYS A 26 -11.90 -0.98 15.22
C LYS A 26 -10.77 -1.96 14.91
N LYS A 27 -10.55 -2.22 13.62
CA LYS A 27 -9.39 -2.98 13.10
C LYS A 27 -8.14 -2.10 13.01
N ASP A 28 -8.14 -0.94 13.65
CA ASP A 28 -6.98 -0.06 13.76
C ASP A 28 -6.05 -0.61 14.85
N PHE A 29 -5.31 -1.64 14.51
CA PHE A 29 -4.23 -2.12 15.36
C PHE A 29 -3.06 -1.13 15.25
N GLN A 30 -2.77 -0.43 16.34
CA GLN A 30 -1.50 0.27 16.45
C GLN A 30 -0.39 -0.78 16.53
N ASP A 31 0.43 -0.82 15.50
CA ASP A 31 1.64 -1.64 15.49
C ASP A 31 2.67 -0.95 16.39
N PRO A 32 2.96 -1.48 17.60
CA PRO A 32 3.89 -0.83 18.52
C PRO A 32 5.34 -0.83 18.00
N SER A 33 5.64 -1.60 16.95
CA SER A 33 6.97 -1.67 16.33
C SER A 33 7.16 -0.65 15.21
N ARG A 34 6.09 -0.02 14.72
CA ARG A 34 6.14 1.03 13.69
C ARG A 34 5.90 2.41 14.30
N ALA A 35 6.61 3.40 13.77
CA ALA A 35 6.27 4.79 14.02
C ALA A 35 4.84 5.06 13.53
N SER A 36 4.06 5.81 14.31
CA SER A 36 2.76 6.30 13.87
C SER A 36 2.94 7.24 12.68
N VAL A 37 1.89 7.38 11.85
CA VAL A 37 1.93 8.26 10.67
C VAL A 37 2.22 9.70 11.09
N ASP A 38 1.62 10.16 12.19
CA ASP A 38 1.84 11.53 12.71
C ASP A 38 3.30 11.76 13.12
N VAL A 39 3.96 10.75 13.70
CA VAL A 39 5.39 10.84 14.05
C VAL A 39 6.26 10.78 12.80
N ALA A 40 5.90 9.93 11.83
CA ALA A 40 6.66 9.76 10.59
C ALA A 40 6.59 10.98 9.65
N LEU A 41 5.52 11.78 9.75
CA LEU A 41 5.29 12.97 8.91
C LEU A 41 5.40 14.29 9.68
N GLY A 42 5.68 14.23 10.99
CA GLY A 42 5.56 15.39 11.90
C GLY A 42 6.77 16.31 11.98
N SER A 43 7.90 15.96 11.35
CA SER A 43 9.11 16.79 11.35
C SER A 43 9.86 16.73 10.02
N SER A 44 10.69 17.74 9.77
CA SER A 44 11.56 17.80 8.59
C SER A 44 12.48 16.58 8.51
N GLN A 45 13.09 16.17 9.63
CA GLN A 45 13.94 14.98 9.67
C GLN A 45 13.16 13.69 9.40
N ALA A 46 11.94 13.56 9.93
CA ALA A 46 11.10 12.39 9.72
C ALA A 46 10.68 12.28 8.24
N LEU A 47 10.26 13.40 7.64
CA LEU A 47 9.93 13.47 6.21
C LEU A 47 11.10 13.10 5.32
N SER A 48 12.33 13.53 5.64
CA SER A 48 13.54 13.09 4.93
C SER A 48 13.78 11.59 5.05
N ALA A 49 13.56 10.99 6.22
CA ALA A 49 13.70 9.55 6.39
C ALA A 49 12.67 8.78 5.54
N VAL A 50 11.43 9.28 5.46
CA VAL A 50 10.40 8.72 4.57
C VAL A 50 10.82 8.86 3.10
N ALA A 51 11.29 10.02 2.66
CA ALA A 51 11.75 10.25 1.29
C ALA A 51 12.87 9.26 0.88
N VAL A 52 13.86 9.03 1.74
CA VAL A 52 14.91 8.02 1.52
C VAL A 52 14.33 6.60 1.49
N GLY A 53 13.36 6.31 2.36
CA GLY A 53 12.63 5.04 2.37
C GLY A 53 11.90 4.74 1.06
N ILE A 54 11.27 5.75 0.46
CA ILE A 54 10.60 5.66 -0.85
C ILE A 54 11.60 5.29 -1.94
N GLN A 55 12.75 5.98 -2.00
CA GLN A 55 13.82 5.67 -2.97
C GLN A 55 14.34 4.24 -2.81
N ARG A 56 14.49 3.77 -1.56
CA ARG A 56 14.83 2.39 -1.28
C ARG A 56 13.76 1.44 -1.82
N THR A 57 12.48 1.65 -1.52
CA THR A 57 11.40 0.79 -2.02
C THR A 57 11.35 0.75 -3.55
N TYR A 58 11.58 1.90 -4.20
CA TYR A 58 11.63 1.97 -5.66
C TYR A 58 12.75 1.10 -6.26
N THR A 59 13.89 1.01 -5.57
CA THR A 59 15.12 0.35 -6.06
C THR A 59 15.40 -1.02 -5.41
N LEU A 60 14.54 -1.51 -4.52
CA LEU A 60 14.83 -2.66 -3.66
C LEU A 60 14.87 -4.01 -4.39
N ASN A 61 16.03 -4.42 -4.90
CA ASN A 61 16.28 -5.74 -5.47
C ASN A 61 15.11 -6.22 -6.37
N ARG A 62 14.68 -7.49 -6.24
CA ARG A 62 13.60 -8.09 -7.03
C ARG A 62 12.19 -7.58 -6.68
N THR A 63 12.00 -6.90 -5.55
CA THR A 63 10.68 -6.39 -5.14
C THR A 63 10.48 -4.93 -5.56
N GLY A 64 11.55 -4.23 -5.91
CA GLY A 64 11.53 -2.84 -6.32
C GLY A 64 10.95 -2.63 -7.71
N VAL A 65 10.43 -1.43 -7.95
CA VAL A 65 9.83 -1.04 -9.23
C VAL A 65 10.86 -1.10 -10.37
N VAL A 66 12.11 -0.68 -10.11
CA VAL A 66 13.18 -0.68 -11.12
C VAL A 66 13.44 -2.08 -11.68
N PHE A 67 13.65 -3.07 -10.82
CA PHE A 67 13.89 -4.44 -11.29
C PHE A 67 12.69 -4.99 -12.06
N ASN A 68 11.49 -4.83 -11.49
CA ASN A 68 10.30 -5.44 -12.07
C ASN A 68 9.89 -4.79 -13.40
N SER A 69 10.08 -3.47 -13.54
CA SER A 69 9.83 -2.78 -14.82
C SER A 69 10.78 -3.25 -15.91
N ILE A 70 12.09 -3.36 -15.61
CA ILE A 70 13.09 -3.87 -16.55
C ILE A 70 12.82 -5.34 -16.92
N ALA A 71 12.49 -6.18 -15.95
CA ALA A 71 12.20 -7.59 -16.20
C ALA A 71 10.91 -7.74 -17.04
N ALA A 72 9.84 -7.02 -16.68
CA ALA A 72 8.58 -7.05 -17.42
C ALA A 72 8.76 -6.57 -18.87
N SER A 73 9.40 -5.42 -19.08
CA SER A 73 9.65 -4.91 -20.43
C SER A 73 10.59 -5.84 -21.20
N GLY A 74 11.73 -6.21 -20.61
CA GLY A 74 12.76 -6.94 -21.31
C GLY A 74 12.38 -8.37 -21.71
N PHE A 75 11.59 -9.09 -20.89
CA PHE A 75 11.08 -10.40 -21.29
C PHE A 75 9.91 -10.31 -22.27
N SER A 76 9.05 -9.29 -22.18
CA SER A 76 7.92 -9.13 -23.11
C SER A 76 8.34 -8.60 -24.48
N SER A 77 9.45 -7.85 -24.57
CA SER A 77 10.02 -7.35 -25.82
C SER A 77 11.10 -8.26 -26.44
N ASN A 78 11.43 -9.38 -25.79
CA ASN A 78 12.54 -10.28 -26.16
C ASN A 78 13.94 -9.61 -26.12
N GLU A 79 14.12 -8.55 -25.35
CA GLU A 79 15.45 -7.98 -25.07
C GLU A 79 16.26 -8.84 -24.10
N LEU A 80 15.59 -9.57 -23.20
CA LEU A 80 16.19 -10.46 -22.23
C LEU A 80 15.98 -11.92 -22.61
N LYS A 81 17.03 -12.74 -22.42
CA LYS A 81 16.97 -14.19 -22.60
C LYS A 81 16.78 -14.89 -21.26
N LEU A 82 15.78 -15.77 -21.18
CA LEU A 82 15.58 -16.62 -20.01
C LEU A 82 16.70 -17.67 -19.91
N LEU A 83 17.43 -17.68 -18.79
CA LEU A 83 18.53 -18.61 -18.55
C LEU A 83 18.14 -19.80 -17.65
N ASN A 84 17.08 -19.64 -16.85
CA ASN A 84 16.61 -20.66 -15.92
C ASN A 84 15.08 -20.75 -15.94
N ALA A 85 14.53 -21.89 -16.39
CA ALA A 85 13.09 -22.13 -16.41
C ALA A 85 12.46 -22.23 -15.01
N GLY A 86 13.26 -22.44 -13.95
CA GLY A 86 12.80 -22.38 -12.57
C GLY A 86 12.42 -20.97 -12.10
N ASN A 87 12.83 -19.93 -12.84
CA ASN A 87 12.38 -18.56 -12.61
C ASN A 87 10.99 -18.39 -13.24
N ILE A 88 9.97 -18.95 -12.57
CA ILE A 88 8.61 -19.05 -13.10
C ILE A 88 8.05 -17.69 -13.56
N PRO A 89 8.15 -16.58 -12.80
CA PRO A 89 7.61 -15.30 -13.25
C PRO A 89 8.24 -14.80 -14.55
N GLU A 90 9.56 -14.95 -14.70
CA GLU A 90 10.29 -14.63 -15.93
C GLU A 90 9.93 -15.59 -17.09
N LEU A 91 9.77 -16.88 -16.80
CA LEU A 91 9.32 -17.87 -17.80
C LEU A 91 7.94 -17.53 -18.34
N GLN A 92 7.01 -17.16 -17.45
CA GLN A 92 5.67 -16.74 -17.84
C GLN A 92 5.73 -15.51 -18.76
N LEU A 93 6.54 -14.51 -18.42
CA LEU A 93 6.71 -13.30 -19.26
C LEU A 93 7.36 -13.61 -20.61
N SER A 94 8.39 -14.48 -20.63
CA SER A 94 9.06 -14.91 -21.86
C SER A 94 8.17 -15.79 -22.75
N THR A 95 7.19 -16.48 -22.17
CA THR A 95 6.23 -17.32 -22.91
C THR A 95 5.04 -16.49 -23.41
N GLY A 96 4.58 -15.53 -22.60
CA GLY A 96 3.45 -14.66 -22.90
C GLY A 96 2.09 -15.37 -22.92
N GLY A 97 1.07 -14.64 -23.37
CA GLY A 97 -0.30 -15.17 -23.53
C GLY A 97 -0.88 -15.76 -22.25
N ASN A 98 -1.49 -16.94 -22.37
CA ASN A 98 -2.15 -17.64 -21.26
C ASN A 98 -1.18 -18.16 -20.18
N ALA A 99 0.14 -18.11 -20.41
CA ALA A 99 1.12 -18.46 -19.38
C ALA A 99 1.24 -17.37 -18.30
N VAL A 100 0.87 -16.12 -18.63
CA VAL A 100 0.89 -15.00 -17.67
C VAL A 100 -0.42 -14.98 -16.90
N ASP A 101 -0.36 -15.32 -15.62
CA ASP A 101 -1.52 -15.35 -14.72
C ASP A 101 -1.37 -14.39 -13.53
N GLY A 102 -2.41 -14.32 -12.70
CA GLY A 102 -2.46 -13.45 -11.53
C GLY A 102 -1.47 -13.80 -10.40
N THR A 103 -0.71 -14.89 -10.53
CA THR A 103 0.34 -15.29 -9.57
C THR A 103 1.73 -14.80 -9.96
N ASN A 104 1.87 -14.14 -11.11
CA ASN A 104 3.15 -13.60 -11.57
C ASN A 104 3.69 -12.55 -10.59
N THR A 105 4.74 -12.92 -9.85
CA THR A 105 5.28 -12.07 -8.78
C THR A 105 6.01 -10.84 -9.29
N ILE A 106 6.51 -10.82 -10.53
CA ILE A 106 7.10 -9.63 -11.13
C ILE A 106 6.04 -8.55 -11.34
N LEU A 107 4.92 -8.93 -11.96
CA LEU A 107 3.81 -8.01 -12.19
C LEU A 107 3.17 -7.56 -10.87
N PHE A 108 2.98 -8.47 -9.91
CA PHE A 108 2.45 -8.13 -8.60
C PHE A 108 3.36 -7.15 -7.84
N ASN A 109 4.67 -7.41 -7.78
CA ASN A 109 5.61 -6.52 -7.11
C ASN A 109 5.69 -5.16 -7.80
N MET A 110 5.66 -5.13 -9.14
CA MET A 110 5.61 -3.87 -9.89
C MET A 110 4.40 -3.04 -9.49
N TRP A 111 3.21 -3.64 -9.48
CA TRP A 111 1.98 -2.98 -9.07
C TRP A 111 2.05 -2.49 -7.62
N ALA A 112 2.30 -3.40 -6.68
CA ALA A 112 2.23 -3.11 -5.25
C ALA A 112 3.29 -2.08 -4.83
N SER A 113 4.53 -2.22 -5.30
CA SER A 113 5.61 -1.29 -4.97
C SER A 113 5.41 0.07 -5.63
N SER A 114 4.85 0.14 -6.84
CA SER A 114 4.56 1.42 -7.50
C SER A 114 3.49 2.21 -6.74
N TYR A 115 2.37 1.58 -6.40
CA TYR A 115 1.32 2.24 -5.62
C TYR A 115 1.80 2.66 -4.23
N LYS A 116 2.65 1.85 -3.60
CA LYS A 116 3.26 2.22 -2.33
C LYS A 116 4.17 3.45 -2.45
N VAL A 117 5.03 3.49 -3.47
CA VAL A 117 5.90 4.64 -3.74
C VAL A 117 5.07 5.90 -4.00
N ILE A 118 3.99 5.80 -4.78
CA ILE A 118 3.10 6.92 -5.07
C ILE A 118 2.44 7.43 -3.78
N ASP A 119 1.78 6.55 -3.02
CA ASP A 119 1.07 6.91 -1.79
C ASP A 119 2.01 7.53 -0.72
N GLU A 120 3.21 6.97 -0.54
CA GLU A 120 4.20 7.55 0.38
C GLU A 120 4.76 8.88 -0.14
N SER A 121 4.94 9.04 -1.46
CA SER A 121 5.39 10.30 -2.06
C SER A 121 4.36 11.42 -1.89
N ASP A 122 3.08 11.13 -2.11
CA ASP A 122 2.00 12.11 -1.93
C ASP A 122 1.95 12.62 -0.48
N LYS A 123 2.19 11.73 0.50
CA LYS A 123 2.29 12.10 1.92
C LYS A 123 3.50 12.99 2.20
N VAL A 124 4.64 12.70 1.58
CA VAL A 124 5.84 13.54 1.70
C VAL A 124 5.61 14.92 1.09
N ILE A 125 4.99 15.00 -0.09
CA ILE A 125 4.66 16.26 -0.76
C ILE A 125 3.74 17.10 0.13
N ALA A 126 2.64 16.53 0.61
CA ALA A 126 1.72 17.23 1.51
C ALA A 126 2.38 17.67 2.83
N GLY A 127 3.24 16.82 3.40
CA GLY A 127 4.01 17.16 4.61
C GLY A 127 5.01 18.30 4.36
N ALA A 128 5.67 18.31 3.21
CA ALA A 128 6.64 19.34 2.83
C ALA A 128 5.99 20.72 2.68
N GLU A 129 4.78 20.79 2.11
CA GLU A 129 4.02 22.04 1.98
C GLU A 129 3.75 22.70 3.34
N ALA A 130 3.54 21.90 4.38
CA ALA A 130 3.29 22.34 5.74
C ALA A 130 4.56 22.83 6.48
N LEU A 131 5.77 22.58 5.95
CA LEU A 131 7.01 23.02 6.59
C LEU A 131 7.18 24.54 6.54
N GLY A 132 7.65 25.11 7.65
CA GLY A 132 7.97 26.54 7.75
C GLY A 132 9.22 26.93 6.94
N ASP A 133 10.23 26.06 6.89
CA ASP A 133 11.42 26.25 6.07
C ASP A 133 11.16 25.80 4.63
N LYS A 134 10.95 26.78 3.74
CA LYS A 134 10.65 26.53 2.33
C LYS A 134 11.86 26.08 1.52
N ASN A 135 13.09 26.42 1.95
CA ASN A 135 14.29 25.95 1.28
C ASN A 135 14.49 24.44 1.54
N TYR A 136 14.21 24.01 2.77
CA TYR A 136 14.22 22.59 3.11
C TYR A 136 13.14 21.82 2.34
N ALA A 137 11.92 22.36 2.29
CA ALA A 137 10.82 21.76 1.54
C ALA A 137 11.19 21.55 0.06
N ALA A 138 11.76 22.56 -0.59
CA ALA A 138 12.24 22.46 -1.98
C ALA A 138 13.29 21.35 -2.16
N GLY A 139 14.25 21.23 -1.24
CA GLY A 139 15.23 20.14 -1.29
C GLY A 139 14.63 18.73 -1.13
N LEU A 140 13.45 18.63 -0.52
CA LEU A 140 12.76 17.35 -0.32
C LEU A 140 11.92 16.93 -1.54
N ILE A 141 11.27 17.89 -2.21
CA ILE A 141 10.29 17.60 -3.28
C ILE A 141 10.78 17.92 -4.70
N GLY A 142 11.92 18.61 -4.85
CA GLY A 142 12.49 19.00 -6.15
C GLY A 142 12.19 20.44 -6.54
#